data_AF-A0A537R3N9-F1
#
_entry.id   AF-A0A537R3N9-F1
#
_cell.length_a   1.000
_cell.length_b   1.000
_cell.length_c   1.000
_cell.angle_alpha   90.00
_cell.angle_beta   90.00
_cell.angle_gamma   90.00
#
_symmetry.space_group_name_H-M   'P 1'
#
loop_
_entity.id
_entity.type
_entity.pdbx_description
1 polymer ?
#
loop_
_entity_poly.entity_id
_entity_poly.type
_entity_poly.pdbx_seq_one_letter_code
_entity_poly.pdbx_strand_id
1 'polypeptide(L)'
;DPDAVRRFFQILTNADRVFKQFRTGFLGKASPVHFFWGSFDLAVTRFSGRRAPRHPGGVPHLSDEVACEAYSHEVSSAGFWPGSGPIDFPAFYSYAYPEPPGFRTTRVPPDEAFFSEAVGEFILPYDAVRTATQPDQTLLEFLQSTYEAAANSAHWDRGALECTPGVPGVVRQI
;
A
#
# COMPACT_ATOMS: atom_id res chain seq x y z
N ASP A 1 -25.24 -7.27 10.16
CA ASP A 1 -25.49 -8.14 8.99
C ASP A 1 -24.38 -9.19 8.92
N PRO A 2 -24.69 -10.48 9.15
CA PRO A 2 -23.69 -11.57 9.13
C PRO A 2 -23.02 -11.79 7.76
N ASP A 3 -23.74 -11.54 6.66
CA ASP A 3 -23.19 -11.79 5.32
C ASP A 3 -22.22 -10.70 4.92
N ALA A 4 -22.48 -9.46 5.32
CA ALA A 4 -21.53 -8.35 5.16
C ALA A 4 -20.22 -8.64 5.93
N VAL A 5 -20.31 -9.13 7.16
CA VAL A 5 -19.14 -9.50 7.98
C VAL A 5 -18.35 -10.64 7.32
N ARG A 6 -19.04 -11.66 6.80
CA ARG A 6 -18.39 -12.78 6.11
C ARG A 6 -17.64 -12.31 4.86
N ARG A 7 -18.26 -11.46 4.03
CA ARG A 7 -17.60 -10.89 2.83
C ARG A 7 -16.39 -10.06 3.22
N PHE A 8 -16.51 -9.18 4.22
CA PHE A 8 -15.40 -8.36 4.69
C PHE A 8 -14.22 -9.21 5.18
N PHE A 9 -14.48 -10.24 5.98
CA PHE A 9 -13.44 -11.16 6.45
C PHE A 9 -12.73 -11.89 5.29
N GLN A 10 -13.48 -12.32 4.27
CA GLN A 10 -12.91 -12.92 3.06
C GLN A 10 -12.04 -11.95 2.28
N ILE A 11 -12.44 -10.68 2.16
CA ILE A 11 -11.64 -9.65 1.51
C ILE A 11 -10.32 -9.45 2.26
N LEU A 12 -10.39 -9.23 3.58
CA LEU A 12 -9.19 -9.04 4.40
C LEU A 12 -8.22 -10.23 4.32
N THR A 13 -8.74 -11.45 4.35
CA THR A 13 -7.92 -12.67 4.28
C THR A 13 -7.21 -12.80 2.94
N ASN A 14 -7.90 -12.49 1.84
CA ASN A 14 -7.30 -12.54 0.50
C ASN A 14 -6.29 -11.41 0.28
N ALA A 15 -6.61 -10.19 0.72
CA ALA A 15 -5.71 -9.04 0.65
C ALA A 15 -4.43 -9.29 1.47
N ASP A 16 -4.55 -9.79 2.70
CA ASP A 16 -3.40 -10.13 3.56
C ASP A 16 -2.44 -11.13 2.88
N ARG A 17 -2.98 -12.16 2.21
CA ARG A 17 -2.15 -13.13 1.47
C ARG A 17 -1.35 -12.45 0.35
N VAL A 18 -1.98 -11.57 -0.42
CA VAL A 18 -1.31 -10.85 -1.52
C VAL A 18 -0.31 -9.83 -0.97
N PHE A 19 -0.63 -9.10 0.10
CA PHE A 19 0.29 -8.17 0.76
C PHE A 19 1.52 -8.88 1.33
N LYS A 20 1.35 -10.08 1.88
CA LYS A 20 2.47 -10.93 2.31
C LYS A 20 3.34 -11.35 1.13
N GLN A 21 2.75 -11.74 0.00
CA GLN A 21 3.50 -12.05 -1.22
C GLN A 21 4.28 -10.82 -1.72
N PHE A 22 3.61 -9.68 -1.82
CA PHE A 22 4.23 -8.41 -2.18
C PHE A 22 5.43 -8.09 -1.27
N ARG A 23 5.29 -8.25 0.05
CA ARG A 23 6.38 -7.98 1.00
C ARG A 23 7.64 -8.82 0.77
N THR A 24 7.52 -10.01 0.18
CA THR A 24 8.68 -10.91 -0.01
C THR A 24 9.73 -10.38 -0.99
N GLY A 25 9.38 -9.46 -1.89
CA GLY A 25 10.32 -8.83 -2.84
C GLY A 25 11.14 -7.68 -2.25
N PHE A 26 11.10 -7.47 -0.94
CA PHE A 26 11.75 -6.34 -0.26
C PHE A 26 12.64 -6.83 0.89
N LEU A 27 13.89 -6.37 0.91
CA LEU A 27 14.93 -6.70 1.89
C LEU A 27 15.03 -5.69 3.02
N GLY A 28 14.60 -4.45 2.78
CA GLY A 28 14.60 -3.39 3.77
C GLY A 28 13.56 -3.62 4.88
N LYS A 29 13.50 -2.66 5.82
CA LYS A 29 12.47 -2.67 6.85
C LYS A 29 11.09 -2.56 6.19
N ALA A 30 10.17 -3.42 6.59
CA ALA A 30 8.76 -3.37 6.20
C ALA A 30 7.89 -3.70 7.41
N SER A 31 6.67 -3.15 7.45
CA SER A 31 5.70 -3.53 8.47
C SER A 31 5.19 -4.95 8.24
N PRO A 32 4.70 -5.64 9.28
CA PRO A 32 3.68 -6.66 9.11
C PRO A 32 2.47 -6.09 8.36
N VAL A 33 1.59 -6.99 7.91
CA VAL A 33 0.25 -6.56 7.46
C VAL A 33 -0.55 -6.21 8.71
N HIS A 34 -0.92 -4.95 8.87
CA HIS A 34 -1.65 -4.46 10.03
C HIS A 34 -3.10 -4.17 9.67
N PHE A 35 -4.00 -4.46 10.61
CA PHE A 35 -5.36 -3.95 10.57
C PHE A 35 -5.49 -2.81 11.59
N PHE A 36 -5.81 -1.60 11.12
CA PHE A 36 -5.96 -0.43 11.97
C PHE A 36 -7.44 -0.21 12.28
N TRP A 37 -7.81 -0.28 13.56
CA TRP A 37 -9.20 -0.11 13.99
C TRP A 37 -9.72 1.33 13.86
N GLY A 38 -8.83 2.32 13.89
CA GLY A 38 -9.21 3.74 13.80
C GLY A 38 -9.67 4.15 12.40
N SER A 39 -8.85 3.84 11.40
CA SER A 39 -9.13 4.06 9.96
C SER A 39 -9.92 2.92 9.32
N PHE A 40 -10.00 1.77 10.00
CA PHE A 40 -10.72 0.57 9.57
C PHE A 40 -10.19 -0.02 8.25
N ASP A 41 -8.86 -0.07 8.14
CA ASP A 41 -8.14 -0.48 6.95
C ASP A 41 -7.03 -1.51 7.24
N LEU A 42 -6.63 -2.21 6.18
CA LEU A 42 -5.49 -3.11 6.16
C LEU A 42 -4.33 -2.39 5.48
N ALA A 43 -3.11 -2.43 6.03
CA ALA A 43 -1.96 -1.79 5.39
C ALA A 43 -0.66 -2.61 5.49
N VAL A 44 0.20 -2.41 4.50
CA VAL A 44 1.59 -2.87 4.47
C VAL A 44 2.48 -1.73 3.99
N THR A 45 3.58 -1.49 4.71
CA THR A 45 4.45 -0.34 4.47
C THR A 45 5.89 -0.77 4.30
N ARG A 46 6.56 -0.27 3.26
CA ARG A 46 8.00 -0.41 3.02
C ARG A 46 8.70 0.90 3.38
N PHE A 47 9.91 0.80 3.94
CA PHE A 47 10.70 1.94 4.38
C PHE A 47 12.00 2.01 3.58
N SER A 48 12.36 3.20 3.10
CA SER A 48 13.63 3.41 2.37
C SER A 48 14.86 3.32 3.28
N GLY A 49 14.66 3.53 4.59
CA GLY A 49 15.72 3.68 5.59
C GLY A 49 16.20 5.13 5.76
N ARG A 50 15.83 6.05 4.86
CA ARG A 50 16.13 7.48 5.01
C ARG A 50 15.09 8.17 5.89
N ARG A 51 15.52 9.22 6.62
CA ARG A 51 14.61 10.07 7.41
C ARG A 51 13.72 10.90 6.48
N ALA A 52 12.46 11.05 6.86
CA ALA A 52 11.54 11.97 6.22
C ALA A 52 11.53 13.35 6.93
N PRO A 53 11.04 14.41 6.27
CA PRO A 53 10.64 15.63 6.96
C PRO A 53 9.61 15.32 8.07
N ARG A 54 9.52 16.21 9.07
CA ARG A 54 8.54 16.05 10.14
C ARG A 54 7.12 16.12 9.58
N HIS A 55 6.28 15.15 9.95
CA HIS A 55 4.87 15.12 9.53
C HIS A 55 4.14 16.38 10.00
N PRO A 56 3.34 17.04 9.14
CA PRO A 56 2.67 18.30 9.50
C PRO A 56 1.57 18.12 10.56
N GLY A 57 1.14 16.88 10.81
CA GLY A 57 0.04 16.58 11.72
C GLY A 57 -1.32 16.79 11.07
N GLY A 58 -2.36 17.00 11.86
CA GLY A 58 -3.70 17.37 11.40
C GLY A 58 -4.53 16.21 10.84
N VAL A 59 -4.13 14.97 11.10
CA VAL A 59 -4.94 13.79 10.76
C VAL A 59 -6.11 13.69 11.74
N PRO A 60 -7.37 13.68 11.27
CA PRO A 60 -8.53 13.62 12.17
C PRO A 60 -8.45 12.46 13.15
N HIS A 61 -8.69 12.74 14.43
CA HIS A 61 -8.69 11.75 15.52
C HIS A 61 -7.36 11.02 15.78
N LEU A 62 -6.24 11.52 15.22
CA LEU A 62 -4.88 11.02 15.47
C LEU A 62 -4.03 12.13 16.09
N SER A 63 -3.30 11.81 17.17
CA SER A 63 -2.36 12.77 17.78
C SER A 63 -1.22 13.11 16.81
N ASP A 64 -0.87 14.39 16.72
CA ASP A 64 0.25 14.86 15.91
C ASP A 64 1.58 14.22 16.31
N GLU A 65 1.77 13.92 17.61
CA GLU A 65 2.96 13.22 18.11
C GLU A 65 3.04 11.80 17.54
N VAL A 66 1.90 11.10 17.48
CA VAL A 66 1.81 9.76 16.90
C VAL A 66 2.06 9.83 15.39
N ALA A 67 1.50 10.82 14.69
CA ALA A 67 1.74 11.01 13.27
C ALA A 67 3.23 11.31 12.98
N CYS A 68 3.86 12.20 13.76
CA CYS A 68 5.28 12.51 13.62
C CYS A 68 6.18 11.28 13.83
N GLU A 69 5.86 10.44 14.81
CA GLU A 69 6.65 9.24 15.09
C GLU A 69 6.43 8.15 14.04
N ALA A 70 5.18 7.91 13.64
CA ALA A 70 4.81 6.91 12.64
C ALA A 70 5.44 7.21 11.27
N TYR A 71 5.51 8.48 10.89
CA TYR A 71 6.06 8.96 9.61
C TYR A 71 7.47 9.56 9.76
N SER A 72 8.31 9.00 10.64
CA SER A 72 9.68 9.48 10.88
C SER A 72 10.67 9.18 9.73
N HIS A 73 10.36 8.23 8.87
CA HIS A 73 11.18 7.79 7.74
C HIS A 73 10.37 7.81 6.46
N GLU A 74 11.07 7.84 5.32
CA GLU A 74 10.39 7.77 4.02
C GLU A 74 9.69 6.41 3.87
N VAL A 75 8.44 6.44 3.42
CA VAL A 75 7.59 5.26 3.26
C VAL A 75 6.93 5.20 1.88
N SER A 76 6.69 3.97 1.44
CA SER A 76 5.70 3.61 0.44
C SER A 76 4.73 2.68 1.14
N SER A 77 3.49 3.12 1.28
CA SER A 77 2.43 2.39 1.96
C SER A 77 1.36 2.00 0.96
N ALA A 78 0.75 0.84 1.17
CA ALA A 78 -0.40 0.40 0.40
C ALA A 78 -1.34 -0.40 1.29
N GLY A 79 -2.62 -0.40 0.95
CA GLY A 79 -3.62 -1.02 1.79
C GLY A 79 -4.97 -1.23 1.14
N PHE A 80 -5.95 -1.60 1.96
CA PHE A 80 -7.35 -1.79 1.59
C PHE A 80 -8.25 -1.18 2.67
N TRP A 81 -9.25 -0.40 2.28
CA TRP A 81 -10.35 -0.02 3.18
C TRP A 81 -11.70 -0.22 2.48
N PRO A 82 -12.79 -0.46 3.24
CA PRO A 82 -14.10 -0.84 2.68
C PRO A 82 -14.91 0.33 2.08
N GLY A 83 -14.29 1.49 1.90
CA GLY A 83 -14.92 2.78 1.57
C GLY A 83 -15.18 3.65 2.81
N SER A 84 -14.82 4.94 2.71
CA SER A 84 -15.23 6.01 3.63
C SER A 84 -14.98 7.39 3.01
N GLY A 85 -15.75 8.40 3.42
CA GLY A 85 -15.49 9.80 3.04
C GLY A 85 -15.47 10.01 1.52
N PRO A 86 -14.42 10.62 0.94
CA PRO A 86 -14.33 10.89 -0.50
C PRO A 86 -14.29 9.66 -1.41
N ILE A 87 -13.88 8.50 -0.88
CA ILE A 87 -13.85 7.23 -1.61
C ILE A 87 -14.87 6.30 -0.92
N ASP A 88 -16.12 6.35 -1.39
CA ASP A 88 -17.27 5.68 -0.77
C ASP A 88 -17.46 4.22 -1.21
N PHE A 89 -16.49 3.66 -1.93
CA PHE A 89 -16.46 2.27 -2.37
C PHE A 89 -15.22 1.54 -1.82
N PRO A 90 -15.26 0.20 -1.70
CA PRO A 90 -14.09 -0.58 -1.28
C PRO A 90 -12.96 -0.45 -2.30
N ALA A 91 -11.76 -0.16 -1.83
CA ALA A 91 -10.63 0.07 -2.70
C ALA A 91 -9.31 -0.37 -2.08
N PHE A 92 -8.37 -0.73 -2.94
CA PHE A 92 -6.96 -0.74 -2.60
C PHE A 92 -6.38 0.65 -2.83
N TYR A 93 -5.42 1.03 -2.01
CA TYR A 93 -4.80 2.34 -2.05
C TYR A 93 -3.29 2.25 -1.97
N SER A 94 -2.59 3.30 -2.41
CA SER A 94 -1.16 3.45 -2.18
C SER A 94 -0.71 4.90 -2.17
N TYR A 95 0.18 5.25 -1.26
CA TYR A 95 0.79 6.57 -1.14
C TYR A 95 2.27 6.47 -0.76
N ALA A 96 2.98 7.60 -0.92
CA ALA A 96 4.34 7.77 -0.44
C ALA A 96 4.41 8.96 0.53
N TYR A 97 5.22 8.85 1.57
CA TYR A 97 5.51 9.98 2.46
C TYR A 97 7.03 10.14 2.66
N PRO A 98 7.59 11.35 2.44
CA PRO A 98 6.94 12.46 1.75
C PRO A 98 6.61 12.05 0.31
N GLU A 99 5.58 12.65 -0.29
CA GLU A 99 5.28 12.40 -1.70
C GLU A 99 6.43 12.95 -2.58
N PRO A 100 7.14 12.11 -3.35
CA PRO A 100 8.23 12.59 -4.19
C PRO A 100 7.69 13.23 -5.48
N PRO A 101 8.38 14.23 -6.05
CA PRO A 101 7.99 14.83 -7.33
C PRO A 101 7.84 13.78 -8.43
N GLY A 102 6.73 13.84 -9.17
CA GLY A 102 6.43 12.89 -10.25
C GLY A 102 5.67 11.62 -9.82
N PHE A 103 5.50 11.37 -8.51
CA PHE A 103 4.72 10.24 -8.01
C PHE A 103 3.30 10.24 -8.57
N ARG A 104 2.53 11.30 -8.30
CA ARG A 104 1.11 11.41 -8.66
C ARG A 104 0.82 11.38 -10.16
N THR A 105 1.81 11.70 -11.01
CA THR A 105 1.66 11.70 -12.47
C THR A 105 2.19 10.43 -13.13
N THR A 106 2.72 9.49 -12.34
CA THR A 106 3.21 8.22 -12.87
C THR A 106 2.02 7.36 -13.30
N ARG A 107 2.09 6.77 -14.50
CA ARG A 107 1.11 5.78 -14.94
C ARG A 107 1.29 4.49 -14.13
N VAL A 108 0.24 4.08 -13.44
CA VAL A 108 0.20 2.90 -12.58
C VAL A 108 -0.81 1.92 -13.17
N PRO A 109 -0.39 0.72 -13.65
CA PRO A 109 -1.31 -0.35 -13.98
C PRO A 109 -1.95 -0.97 -12.71
N PRO A 110 -3.10 -1.67 -12.84
CA PRO A 110 -3.88 -1.88 -14.06
C PRO A 110 -4.60 -0.58 -14.51
N ASP A 111 -5.20 -0.57 -15.70
CA ASP A 111 -5.80 0.66 -16.29
C ASP A 111 -6.95 1.25 -15.45
N GLU A 112 -7.56 0.45 -14.56
CA GLU A 112 -8.57 0.89 -13.61
C GLU A 112 -7.98 1.67 -12.41
N ALA A 113 -6.66 1.64 -12.20
CA ALA A 113 -6.00 2.41 -11.16
C ALA A 113 -5.89 3.90 -11.56
N PHE A 114 -6.12 4.79 -10.60
CA PHE A 114 -6.04 6.23 -10.82
C PHE A 114 -5.51 6.96 -9.58
N PHE A 115 -4.96 8.16 -9.75
CA PHE A 115 -4.59 9.02 -8.62
C PHE A 115 -5.78 9.88 -8.20
N SER A 116 -6.16 9.83 -6.92
CA SER A 116 -7.23 10.66 -6.35
C SER A 116 -6.64 11.88 -5.66
N GLU A 117 -6.79 13.05 -6.28
CA GLU A 117 -6.37 14.34 -5.68
C GLU A 117 -7.10 14.64 -4.36
N ALA A 118 -8.30 14.07 -4.16
CA ALA A 118 -9.10 14.28 -2.96
C ALA A 118 -8.48 13.65 -1.71
N VAL A 119 -7.73 12.56 -1.87
CA VAL A 119 -7.05 11.86 -0.76
C VAL A 119 -5.53 11.86 -0.88
N GLY A 120 -4.98 12.23 -2.04
CA GLY A 120 -3.53 12.25 -2.29
C GLY A 120 -2.93 10.85 -2.49
N GLU A 121 -3.72 9.90 -3.00
CA GLU A 121 -3.33 8.49 -3.08
C GLU A 121 -3.70 7.89 -4.44
N PHE A 122 -2.94 6.89 -4.88
CA PHE A 122 -3.39 5.98 -5.92
C PHE A 122 -4.49 5.07 -5.38
N ILE A 123 -5.56 4.91 -6.16
CA ILE A 123 -6.74 4.12 -5.83
C ILE A 123 -6.95 3.07 -6.93
N LEU A 124 -7.18 1.83 -6.52
CA LEU A 124 -7.65 0.74 -7.36
C LEU A 124 -8.97 0.20 -6.78
N PRO A 125 -10.11 0.37 -7.48
CA PRO A 125 -11.39 -0.16 -7.01
C PRO A 125 -11.32 -1.67 -6.74
N TYR A 126 -11.87 -2.13 -5.62
CA TYR A 126 -11.93 -3.55 -5.28
C TYR A 126 -12.63 -4.38 -6.35
N ASP A 127 -13.63 -3.80 -7.02
CA ASP A 127 -14.38 -4.45 -8.09
C ASP A 127 -13.52 -4.77 -9.32
N ALA A 128 -12.53 -3.94 -9.63
CA ALA A 128 -11.56 -4.21 -10.70
C ALA A 128 -10.74 -5.46 -10.37
N VAL A 129 -10.30 -5.60 -9.12
CA VAL A 129 -9.54 -6.78 -8.68
C VAL A 129 -10.41 -8.03 -8.62
N ARG A 130 -11.59 -7.97 -7.99
CA ARG A 130 -12.42 -9.15 -7.75
C ARG A 130 -13.01 -9.77 -9.03
N THR A 131 -13.15 -8.97 -10.09
CA THR A 131 -13.71 -9.40 -11.38
C THR A 131 -12.66 -9.70 -12.44
N ALA A 132 -11.38 -9.38 -12.15
CA ALA A 132 -10.28 -9.72 -13.05
C ALA A 132 -10.12 -11.23 -13.23
N THR A 133 -9.60 -11.63 -14.39
CA THR A 133 -9.28 -13.04 -14.69
C THR A 133 -8.22 -13.60 -13.73
N GLN A 134 -7.31 -12.75 -13.26
CA GLN A 134 -6.26 -13.09 -12.30
C GLN A 134 -6.23 -12.05 -11.16
N PRO A 135 -7.11 -12.17 -10.15
CA PRO A 135 -7.26 -11.16 -9.09
C PRO A 135 -5.96 -10.88 -8.33
N ASP A 136 -5.23 -11.92 -7.93
CA ASP A 136 -3.97 -11.78 -7.20
C ASP A 136 -2.92 -11.04 -8.01
N GLN A 137 -2.81 -11.37 -9.30
CA GLN A 137 -1.84 -10.74 -10.19
C GLN A 137 -2.19 -9.28 -10.44
N THR A 138 -3.48 -8.97 -10.59
CA THR A 138 -4.00 -7.60 -10.78
C THR A 138 -3.66 -6.73 -9.57
N LEU A 139 -3.85 -7.26 -8.36
CA LEU A 139 -3.48 -6.54 -7.15
C LEU A 139 -1.96 -6.43 -6.98
N LEU A 140 -1.19 -7.48 -7.28
CA LEU A 140 0.28 -7.42 -7.23
C LEU A 140 0.86 -6.40 -8.23
N GLU A 141 0.27 -6.28 -9.42
CA GLU A 141 0.67 -5.30 -10.42
C GLU A 141 0.47 -3.87 -9.93
N PHE A 142 -0.67 -3.58 -9.30
CA PHE A 142 -0.92 -2.29 -8.64
C PHE A 142 0.09 -2.01 -7.53
N LEU A 143 0.25 -2.95 -6.57
CA LEU A 143 1.15 -2.77 -5.43
C LEU A 143 2.60 -2.56 -5.88
N GLN A 144 3.05 -3.32 -6.88
CA GLN A 144 4.41 -3.21 -7.39
C GLN A 144 4.61 -1.91 -8.16
N SER A 145 3.68 -1.53 -9.03
CA SER A 145 3.83 -0.32 -9.83
C SER A 145 3.72 0.97 -9.02
N THR A 146 2.87 1.04 -7.98
CA THR A 146 2.84 2.20 -7.08
C THR A 146 4.09 2.28 -6.21
N TYR A 147 4.62 1.14 -5.76
CA TYR A 147 5.92 1.11 -5.08
C TYR A 147 7.05 1.58 -5.98
N GLU A 148 7.10 1.13 -7.24
CA GLU A 148 8.10 1.56 -8.21
C GLU A 148 7.97 3.05 -8.51
N ALA A 149 6.75 3.57 -8.64
CA ALA A 149 6.50 5.00 -8.78
C ALA A 149 7.11 5.79 -7.60
N ALA A 150 6.90 5.33 -6.37
CA ALA A 150 7.46 5.96 -5.17
C ALA A 150 9.00 5.84 -5.13
N ALA A 151 9.53 4.63 -5.24
CA ALA A 151 10.95 4.33 -5.10
C ALA A 151 11.81 4.98 -6.20
N ASN A 152 11.32 5.00 -7.46
CA ASN A 152 12.02 5.66 -8.56
C ASN A 152 12.01 7.18 -8.39
N SER A 153 10.85 7.77 -8.10
CA SER A 153 10.68 9.23 -7.98
C SER A 153 11.43 9.78 -6.76
N ALA A 154 11.52 9.01 -5.68
CA ALA A 154 12.31 9.37 -4.50
C ALA A 154 13.78 8.95 -4.60
N HIS A 155 14.22 8.28 -5.67
CA HIS A 155 15.59 7.77 -5.80
C HIS A 155 16.02 6.87 -4.62
N TRP A 156 15.19 5.88 -4.26
CA TRP A 156 15.57 4.87 -3.27
C TRP A 156 16.68 3.97 -3.80
N ASP A 157 17.50 3.40 -2.92
CA ASP A 157 18.50 2.39 -3.29
C ASP A 157 17.83 1.04 -3.54
N ARG A 158 17.15 0.93 -4.68
CA ARG A 158 16.39 -0.26 -5.08
C ARG A 158 17.27 -1.52 -5.14
N GLY A 159 18.54 -1.38 -5.51
CA GLY A 159 19.49 -2.50 -5.57
C GLY A 159 19.79 -3.09 -4.19
N ALA A 160 19.84 -2.27 -3.15
CA ALA A 160 19.99 -2.73 -1.76
C ALA A 160 18.67 -3.20 -1.13
N LEU A 161 17.53 -2.69 -1.62
CA LEU A 161 16.22 -2.88 -1.01
C LEU A 161 15.39 -4.00 -1.64
N GLU A 162 15.68 -4.42 -2.86
CA GLU A 162 14.82 -5.35 -3.61
C GLU A 162 15.45 -6.73 -3.79
N CYS A 163 14.58 -7.71 -3.97
CA CYS A 163 14.96 -9.05 -4.38
C CYS A 163 13.84 -9.68 -5.22
N THR A 164 14.15 -10.80 -5.87
CA THR A 164 13.13 -11.60 -6.54
C THR A 164 12.02 -11.96 -5.54
N PRO A 165 10.73 -11.75 -5.89
CA PRO A 165 9.62 -12.16 -5.05
C PRO A 165 9.75 -13.63 -4.62
N GLY A 166 9.47 -13.88 -3.35
CA GLY A 166 9.62 -15.19 -2.74
C GLY A 166 8.60 -16.19 -3.26
N VAL A 167 8.97 -17.47 -3.21
CA VAL A 167 8.08 -18.59 -3.48
C VAL A 167 7.88 -19.36 -2.16
N PRO A 168 6.62 -19.63 -1.74
CA PRO A 168 6.38 -20.37 -0.51
C PRO A 168 7.15 -21.68 -0.43
N GLY A 169 7.87 -21.89 0.67
CA GLY A 169 8.69 -23.09 0.90
C GLY A 169 10.03 -23.13 0.16
N VAL A 170 10.39 -22.09 -0.59
CA VAL A 170 11.65 -22.02 -1.34
C VAL A 170 12.55 -20.92 -0.78
N VAL A 171 13.77 -21.28 -0.40
CA VAL A 171 14.77 -20.32 0.06
C VAL A 171 15.34 -19.54 -1.13
N ARG A 172 15.41 -18.21 -1.00
CA ARG A 172 16.03 -17.32 -1.99
C ARG A 172 17.50 -17.71 -2.22
N GLN A 173 17.90 -17.86 -3.48
CA GLN A 173 19.29 -18.05 -3.87
C GLN A 173 20.01 -16.68 -3.87
N ILE A 174 21.24 -16.62 -3.35
CA ILE A 174 22.06 -15.41 -3.20
C ILE A 174 23.24 -15.48 -4.18
#